data_AF-A0A4Y7L239-F1
#
_entry.id   AF-A0A4Y7L239-F1
#
_cell.length_a   1.000
_cell.length_b   1.000
_cell.length_c   1.000
_cell.angle_alpha   90.00
_cell.angle_beta   90.00
_cell.angle_gamma   90.00
#
_symmetry.space_group_name_H-M   'P 1'
#
loop_
_entity.id
_entity.type
_entity.pdbx_description
1 polymer ?
#
loop_
_entity_poly.entity_id
_entity_poly.type
_entity_poly.pdbx_seq_one_letter_code
_entity_poly.pdbx_strand_id
1 'polypeptide(L)'
;MDKMCEEILFPFRPKWRKVAYGGMQPGYDDNYTDESFLEVCVWTCTLESNISEASLLILDVGLLGSGFLVLLLTAKKLSIRLLCNYLLNISFFISGLYILAPIYHTLTRSISSDSIWALAASLLVLHLFLHDYAGSTIRPPGALTNPTLTSNISLNASIVASVLIASRLPSRLQVFAIVLFSLQVFLFAPLITYCIKKYSFVLHLLFSFGLMVVTLGFVFTLHRLLFVLLLSLLVFVTVICPYWLIKIQEYKFEINGPWDEAKLCFDITE
;
A
#
# COMPACT_ATOMS: atom_id res chain seq x y z
N MET A 1 31.99 22.95 -16.13
CA MET A 1 31.94 23.42 -17.53
C MET A 1 30.81 22.73 -18.31
N ASP A 2 30.49 21.47 -18.00
CA ASP A 2 29.43 20.73 -18.70
C ASP A 2 27.98 21.21 -18.45
N LYS A 3 27.68 21.81 -17.29
CA LYS A 3 26.34 22.41 -17.03
C LYS A 3 26.05 23.65 -17.89
N MET A 4 27.09 24.33 -18.38
CA MET A 4 26.95 25.57 -19.15
C MET A 4 26.70 25.29 -20.64
N CYS A 5 27.14 24.13 -21.15
CA CYS A 5 26.86 23.71 -22.53
C CYS A 5 25.43 23.17 -22.71
N GLU A 6 24.82 22.60 -21.68
CA GLU A 6 23.45 22.07 -21.78
C GLU A 6 22.38 23.17 -21.83
N GLU A 7 22.70 24.37 -21.32
CA GLU A 7 21.80 25.51 -21.29
C GLU A 7 21.71 26.26 -22.64
N ILE A 8 22.69 26.06 -23.53
CA ILE A 8 22.76 26.72 -24.84
C ILE A 8 21.97 25.94 -25.92
N LEU A 9 21.76 24.63 -25.75
CA LEU A 9 21.14 23.78 -26.77
C LEU A 9 19.61 23.69 -26.69
N PHE A 10 18.98 24.15 -25.59
CA PHE A 10 17.52 24.06 -25.40
C PHE A 10 16.95 25.32 -24.71
N PRO A 11 16.69 26.41 -25.45
CA PRO A 11 16.28 27.70 -24.85
C PRO A 11 14.85 27.71 -24.27
N PHE A 12 14.10 26.60 -24.34
CA PHE A 12 12.72 26.52 -23.84
C PHE A 12 12.48 25.26 -23.00
N ARG A 13 13.25 25.06 -21.93
CA ARG A 13 12.78 24.18 -20.85
C ARG A 13 11.96 25.02 -19.87
N PRO A 14 10.65 24.76 -19.70
CA PRO A 14 9.83 25.55 -18.80
C PRO A 14 10.38 25.51 -17.37
N LYS A 15 10.48 26.68 -16.71
CA LYS A 15 11.01 26.79 -15.33
C LYS A 15 10.28 25.86 -14.35
N TRP A 16 8.98 25.62 -14.54
CA TRP A 16 8.18 24.71 -13.72
C TRP A 16 8.72 23.26 -13.71
N ARG A 17 9.38 22.80 -14.79
CA ARG A 17 9.92 21.44 -14.87
C ARG A 17 11.14 21.25 -13.94
N LYS A 18 11.96 22.29 -13.76
CA LYS A 18 13.08 22.29 -12.79
C LYS A 18 12.56 22.33 -11.34
N VAL A 19 11.38 22.92 -11.09
CA VAL A 19 10.77 22.97 -9.75
C VAL A 19 10.10 21.63 -9.42
N ALA A 20 9.23 21.13 -10.29
CA ALA A 20 8.49 19.88 -10.06
C ALA A 20 9.37 18.62 -10.10
N TYR A 21 10.40 18.58 -10.96
CA TYR A 21 11.22 17.38 -11.19
C TYR A 21 12.73 17.61 -11.06
N GLY A 22 13.19 18.84 -10.81
CA GLY A 22 14.62 19.17 -10.75
C GLY A 22 15.23 19.13 -9.34
N GLY A 23 14.57 18.52 -8.37
CA GLY A 23 15.11 18.27 -7.02
C GLY A 23 15.21 19.50 -6.11
N MET A 24 14.51 20.59 -6.44
CA MET A 24 14.50 21.84 -5.68
C MET A 24 13.48 21.81 -4.51
N GLN A 25 12.53 20.87 -4.54
CA GLN A 25 11.66 20.49 -3.42
C GLN A 25 12.14 19.13 -2.87
N PRO A 26 12.07 18.89 -1.54
CA PRO A 26 12.30 17.55 -0.99
C PRO A 26 11.37 16.58 -1.73
N GLY A 27 11.95 15.62 -2.45
CA GLY A 27 11.18 14.66 -3.23
C GLY A 27 10.21 13.93 -2.31
N TYR A 28 8.92 14.09 -2.56
CA TYR A 28 7.91 13.22 -1.97
C TYR A 28 7.93 11.92 -2.76
N ASP A 29 8.13 10.79 -2.08
CA ASP A 29 8.02 9.48 -2.74
C ASP A 29 6.55 9.32 -3.22
N ASP A 30 6.34 9.22 -4.54
CA ASP A 30 5.04 9.24 -5.21
C ASP A 30 4.36 7.86 -5.29
N ASN A 31 4.74 6.94 -4.42
CA ASN A 31 4.23 5.57 -4.41
C ASN A 31 2.98 5.43 -3.53
N TYR A 32 1.83 5.75 -4.11
CA TYR A 32 0.51 5.53 -3.52
C TYR A 32 -0.07 4.21 -4.02
N THR A 33 0.36 3.10 -3.45
CA THR A 33 -0.31 1.81 -3.65
C THR A 33 -0.83 1.29 -2.34
N ASP A 34 -2.15 1.26 -2.22
CA ASP A 34 -2.85 0.71 -1.07
C ASP A 34 -3.27 -0.74 -1.40
N GLU A 35 -2.70 -1.70 -0.68
CA GLU A 35 -3.01 -3.12 -0.85
C GLU A 35 -4.26 -3.55 -0.07
N SER A 36 -4.82 -2.67 0.78
CA SER A 36 -6.04 -2.94 1.56
C SER A 36 -7.23 -3.30 0.67
N PHE A 37 -7.28 -2.76 -0.55
CA PHE A 37 -8.40 -3.00 -1.45
C PHE A 37 -8.46 -4.45 -1.95
N LEU A 38 -7.29 -5.08 -2.18
CA LEU A 38 -7.21 -6.49 -2.58
C LEU A 38 -7.78 -7.38 -1.49
N GLU A 39 -7.45 -7.07 -0.24
CA GLU A 39 -7.93 -7.80 0.92
C GLU A 39 -9.46 -7.73 1.08
N VAL A 40 -10.04 -6.53 0.95
CA VAL A 40 -11.51 -6.36 0.97
C VAL A 40 -12.20 -7.17 -0.14
N CYS A 41 -11.59 -7.27 -1.33
CA CYS A 41 -12.10 -8.12 -2.40
C CYS A 41 -12.07 -9.60 -2.04
N VAL A 42 -10.98 -10.09 -1.43
CA VAL A 42 -10.88 -11.48 -1.00
C VAL A 42 -11.90 -11.80 0.09
N TRP A 43 -12.13 -10.89 1.03
CA TRP A 43 -13.18 -11.04 2.04
C TRP A 43 -14.56 -11.21 1.41
N THR A 44 -14.95 -10.27 0.54
CA THR A 44 -16.27 -10.28 -0.12
C THR A 44 -16.48 -11.55 -0.93
N CYS A 45 -15.49 -11.97 -1.72
CA CYS A 45 -15.54 -13.24 -2.46
C CYS A 45 -15.70 -14.47 -1.54
N THR A 46 -15.04 -14.48 -0.39
CA THR A 46 -15.09 -15.62 0.54
C THR A 46 -16.42 -15.67 1.28
N LEU A 47 -16.99 -14.52 1.64
CA LEU A 47 -18.32 -14.42 2.24
C LEU A 47 -19.43 -14.86 1.28
N GLU A 48 -19.29 -14.55 -0.01
CA GLU A 48 -20.17 -15.05 -1.06
C GLU A 48 -19.97 -16.55 -1.38
N SER A 49 -19.06 -17.23 -0.65
CA SER A 49 -18.74 -18.66 -0.79
C SER A 49 -18.24 -19.07 -2.18
N ASN A 50 -17.72 -18.12 -2.97
CA ASN A 50 -17.25 -18.40 -4.33
C ASN A 50 -15.80 -18.97 -4.33
N ILE A 51 -15.04 -18.71 -3.26
CA ILE A 51 -13.66 -19.19 -3.10
C ILE A 51 -13.65 -20.43 -2.20
N SER A 52 -13.08 -21.53 -2.73
CA SER A 52 -12.88 -22.76 -1.95
C SER A 52 -11.80 -22.56 -0.87
N GLU A 53 -11.91 -23.29 0.25
CA GLU A 53 -10.92 -23.23 1.33
C GLU A 53 -9.51 -23.56 0.83
N ALA A 54 -9.40 -24.55 -0.06
CA ALA A 54 -8.15 -24.98 -0.66
C ALA A 54 -7.53 -23.89 -1.54
N SER A 55 -8.32 -23.19 -2.35
CA SER A 55 -7.80 -22.10 -3.19
C SER A 55 -7.25 -20.94 -2.38
N LEU A 56 -7.87 -20.63 -1.23
CA LEU A 56 -7.39 -19.56 -0.35
C LEU A 56 -6.05 -19.94 0.32
N LEU A 57 -5.93 -21.18 0.80
CA LEU A 57 -4.67 -21.68 1.36
C LEU A 57 -3.54 -21.76 0.32
N ILE A 58 -3.84 -22.17 -0.92
CA ILE A 58 -2.86 -22.17 -2.01
C ILE A 58 -2.39 -20.74 -2.30
N LEU A 59 -3.31 -19.77 -2.26
CA LEU A 59 -2.99 -18.36 -2.42
C LEU A 59 -2.06 -17.88 -1.29
N ASP A 60 -2.37 -18.19 -0.02
CA ASP A 60 -1.52 -17.83 1.13
C ASP A 60 -0.11 -18.44 1.03
N VAL A 61 -0.02 -19.72 0.65
CA VAL A 61 1.26 -20.41 0.47
C VAL A 61 2.04 -19.81 -0.71
N GLY A 62 1.35 -19.50 -1.81
CA GLY A 62 1.94 -18.85 -2.99
C GLY A 62 2.46 -17.45 -2.68
N LEU A 63 1.70 -16.65 -1.94
CA LEU A 63 2.08 -15.30 -1.56
C LEU A 63 3.29 -15.34 -0.59
N LEU A 64 3.27 -16.21 0.41
CA LEU A 64 4.39 -16.40 1.33
C LEU A 64 5.66 -16.88 0.61
N GLY A 65 5.51 -17.86 -0.29
CA GLY A 65 6.61 -18.40 -1.09
C GLY A 65 7.20 -17.36 -2.05
N SER A 66 6.35 -16.58 -2.72
CA SER A 66 6.79 -15.51 -3.62
C SER A 66 7.45 -14.36 -2.86
N GLY A 67 6.93 -13.95 -1.70
CA GLY A 67 7.57 -12.96 -0.84
C GLY A 67 8.95 -13.43 -0.36
N PHE A 68 9.07 -14.69 0.02
CA PHE A 68 10.36 -15.28 0.40
C PHE A 68 11.34 -15.37 -0.77
N LEU A 69 10.87 -15.71 -1.97
CA LEU A 69 11.67 -15.68 -3.19
C LEU A 69 12.20 -14.27 -3.46
N VAL A 70 11.36 -13.25 -3.36
CA VAL A 70 11.76 -11.84 -3.53
C VAL A 70 12.80 -11.44 -2.50
N LEU A 71 12.63 -11.83 -1.22
CA LEU A 71 13.62 -11.59 -0.18
C LEU A 71 14.96 -12.27 -0.50
N LEU A 72 14.94 -13.52 -0.97
CA LEU A 72 16.15 -14.26 -1.35
C LEU A 72 16.87 -13.61 -2.52
N LEU A 73 16.14 -13.20 -3.57
CA LEU A 73 16.70 -12.55 -4.75
C LEU A 73 17.24 -11.14 -4.46
N THR A 74 16.61 -10.43 -3.51
CA THR A 74 16.98 -9.05 -3.15
C THR A 74 18.12 -9.00 -2.14
N ALA A 75 18.23 -9.99 -1.25
CA ALA A 75 19.23 -10.01 -0.21
C ALA A 75 20.60 -10.47 -0.73
N LYS A 76 21.48 -9.51 -1.07
CA LYS A 76 22.85 -9.78 -1.55
C LYS A 76 23.74 -10.62 -0.61
N LYS A 77 23.39 -10.79 0.67
CA LYS A 77 24.11 -11.63 1.66
C LYS A 77 23.15 -12.16 2.73
N LEU A 78 22.44 -13.25 2.45
CA LEU A 78 21.60 -13.91 3.45
C LEU A 78 22.26 -15.23 3.87
N SER A 79 22.70 -15.30 5.13
CA SER A 79 23.26 -16.53 5.69
C SER A 79 22.17 -17.59 5.85
N ILE A 80 22.46 -18.84 5.48
CA ILE A 80 21.54 -19.98 5.62
C ILE A 80 20.99 -20.08 7.05
N ARG A 81 21.79 -19.75 8.07
CA ARG A 81 21.35 -19.76 9.47
C ARG A 81 20.27 -18.72 9.74
N LEU A 82 20.40 -17.52 9.17
CA LEU A 82 19.42 -16.45 9.32
C LEU A 82 18.14 -16.79 8.55
N LEU A 83 18.28 -17.41 7.38
CA LEU A 83 17.17 -17.93 6.57
C LEU A 83 16.34 -18.96 7.35
N CYS A 84 17.01 -19.96 7.94
CA CYS A 84 16.35 -20.97 8.78
C CYS A 84 15.65 -20.33 9.98
N ASN A 85 16.26 -19.33 10.64
CA ASN A 85 15.61 -18.64 11.75
C ASN A 85 14.34 -17.91 11.31
N TYR A 86 14.34 -17.25 10.15
CA TYR A 86 13.13 -16.62 9.62
C TYR A 86 12.04 -17.65 9.29
N LEU A 87 12.39 -18.75 8.62
CA LEU A 87 11.45 -19.83 8.32
C LEU A 87 10.85 -20.46 9.58
N LEU A 88 11.68 -20.68 10.61
CA LEU A 88 11.21 -21.20 11.90
C LEU A 88 10.29 -20.21 12.60
N ASN A 89 10.63 -18.92 12.66
CA ASN A 89 9.79 -17.90 13.28
C ASN A 89 8.44 -17.76 12.58
N ILE A 90 8.44 -17.79 11.24
CA ILE A 90 7.21 -17.79 10.45
C ILE A 90 6.40 -19.05 10.76
N SER A 91 7.03 -20.23 10.77
CA SER A 91 6.34 -21.49 11.11
C SER A 91 5.68 -21.45 12.50
N PHE A 92 6.39 -20.93 13.51
CA PHE A 92 5.81 -20.72 14.85
C PHE A 92 4.63 -19.75 14.83
N PHE A 93 4.72 -18.67 14.07
CA PHE A 93 3.65 -17.69 13.92
C PHE A 93 2.40 -18.29 13.26
N ILE A 94 2.57 -19.00 12.13
CA ILE A 94 1.48 -19.68 11.41
C ILE A 94 0.82 -20.74 12.28
N SER A 95 1.61 -21.54 12.99
CA SER A 95 1.11 -22.56 13.92
C SER A 95 0.31 -21.91 15.05
N GLY A 96 0.81 -20.81 15.62
CA GLY A 96 0.09 -20.02 16.63
C GLY A 96 -1.26 -19.51 16.14
N LEU A 97 -1.31 -18.93 14.94
CA LEU A 97 -2.56 -18.48 14.31
C LEU A 97 -3.55 -19.63 14.09
N TYR A 98 -3.08 -20.80 13.65
CA TYR A 98 -3.92 -21.97 13.45
C TYR A 98 -4.53 -22.48 14.76
N ILE A 99 -3.73 -22.51 15.84
CA ILE A 99 -4.21 -22.88 17.17
C ILE A 99 -5.23 -21.87 17.70
N LEU A 100 -5.07 -20.58 17.37
CA LEU A 100 -5.99 -19.52 17.79
C LEU A 100 -7.23 -19.38 16.89
N ALA A 101 -7.26 -20.02 15.72
CA ALA A 101 -8.40 -20.02 14.78
C ALA A 101 -9.78 -20.30 15.43
N PRO A 102 -9.96 -21.31 16.31
CA PRO A 102 -11.23 -21.52 17.00
C PRO A 102 -11.66 -20.33 17.88
N ILE A 103 -10.70 -19.60 18.46
CA ILE A 103 -10.96 -18.41 19.28
C ILE A 103 -11.39 -17.25 18.39
N TYR A 104 -10.70 -17.03 17.27
CA TYR A 104 -11.11 -16.02 16.29
C TYR A 104 -12.51 -16.28 15.75
N HIS A 105 -12.82 -17.55 15.44
CA HIS A 105 -14.15 -17.95 14.95
C HIS A 105 -15.28 -17.70 15.97
N THR A 106 -15.02 -17.81 17.28
CA THR A 106 -16.04 -17.60 18.32
C THR A 106 -16.06 -16.18 18.91
N LEU A 107 -15.08 -15.34 18.57
CA LEU A 107 -14.82 -14.04 19.18
C LEU A 107 -16.06 -13.12 19.21
N THR A 108 -16.80 -13.05 18.10
CA THR A 108 -17.91 -12.11 17.93
C THR A 108 -19.28 -12.78 17.90
N ARG A 109 -19.39 -14.03 18.38
CA ARG A 109 -20.63 -14.82 18.31
C ARG A 109 -21.80 -14.17 19.09
N SER A 110 -21.50 -13.42 20.14
CA SER A 110 -22.50 -12.72 20.97
C SER A 110 -22.90 -11.35 20.41
N ILE A 111 -22.22 -10.85 19.38
CA ILE A 111 -22.46 -9.53 18.79
C ILE A 111 -23.32 -9.69 17.53
N SER A 112 -24.23 -8.75 17.29
CA SER A 112 -25.06 -8.74 16.07
C SER A 112 -24.23 -8.51 14.81
N SER A 113 -24.64 -9.12 13.69
CA SER A 113 -23.95 -8.99 12.40
C SER A 113 -23.84 -7.53 11.95
N ASP A 114 -24.93 -6.77 12.07
CA ASP A 114 -24.99 -5.37 11.59
C ASP A 114 -23.97 -4.49 12.32
N SER A 115 -23.80 -4.71 13.62
CA SER A 115 -22.79 -4.00 14.42
C SER A 115 -21.37 -4.39 14.01
N ILE A 116 -21.13 -5.67 13.67
CA ILE A 116 -19.81 -6.14 13.22
C ILE A 116 -19.45 -5.50 11.88
N TRP A 117 -20.37 -5.48 10.91
CA TRP A 117 -20.16 -4.81 9.63
C TRP A 117 -19.90 -3.31 9.80
N ALA A 118 -20.66 -2.64 10.65
CA ALA A 118 -20.46 -1.21 10.95
C ALA A 118 -19.10 -0.95 11.63
N LEU A 119 -18.69 -1.80 12.58
CA LEU A 119 -17.40 -1.69 13.25
C LEU A 119 -16.24 -1.96 12.29
N ALA A 120 -16.34 -3.01 11.47
CA ALA A 120 -15.30 -3.32 10.48
C ALA A 120 -15.18 -2.19 9.45
N ALA A 121 -16.29 -1.67 8.92
CA ALA A 121 -16.28 -0.55 8.00
C ALA A 121 -15.67 0.72 8.64
N SER A 122 -16.02 1.04 9.89
CA SER A 122 -15.45 2.21 10.58
C SER A 122 -13.96 2.05 10.87
N LEU A 123 -13.49 0.84 11.21
CA LEU A 123 -12.07 0.53 11.38
C LEU A 123 -11.29 0.59 10.06
N LEU A 124 -11.87 0.16 8.94
CA LEU A 124 -11.26 0.30 7.61
C LEU A 124 -11.16 1.77 7.18
N VAL A 125 -12.20 2.57 7.46
CA VAL A 125 -12.17 4.02 7.23
C VAL A 125 -11.09 4.66 8.10
N LEU A 126 -11.00 4.26 9.37
CA LEU A 126 -9.95 4.72 10.28
C LEU A 126 -8.55 4.34 9.76
N HIS A 127 -8.38 3.10 9.30
CA HIS A 127 -7.15 2.63 8.67
C HIS A 127 -6.76 3.54 7.50
N LEU A 128 -7.69 3.78 6.56
CA LEU A 128 -7.48 4.62 5.39
C LEU A 128 -7.03 6.05 5.75
N PHE A 129 -7.62 6.67 6.79
CA PHE A 129 -7.23 8.02 7.20
C PHE A 129 -5.89 8.08 7.95
N LEU A 130 -5.58 7.05 8.72
CA LEU A 130 -4.39 7.00 9.57
C LEU A 130 -3.18 6.32 8.90
N HIS A 131 -3.38 5.72 7.73
CA HIS A 131 -2.32 5.02 7.01
C HIS A 131 -1.25 6.01 6.53
N ASP A 132 0.01 5.66 6.77
CA ASP A 132 1.14 6.46 6.29
C ASP A 132 1.43 6.12 4.84
N TYR A 133 0.90 6.94 3.93
CA TYR A 133 1.11 6.82 2.50
C TYR A 133 2.48 7.38 2.02
N ALA A 134 3.25 8.05 2.89
CA ALA A 134 4.47 8.76 2.50
C ALA A 134 5.70 7.86 2.37
N GLY A 135 5.65 6.60 2.80
CA GLY A 135 6.69 5.62 2.51
C GLY A 135 6.95 4.58 3.60
N SER A 136 6.86 3.31 3.19
CA SER A 136 7.13 2.05 3.90
C SER A 136 6.94 2.11 5.42
N THR A 137 5.79 1.64 5.89
CA THR A 137 5.47 1.37 7.30
C THR A 137 6.57 0.58 8.03
N ILE A 138 7.39 -0.17 7.30
CA ILE A 138 8.55 -0.90 7.81
C ILE A 138 9.84 -0.25 7.28
N ARG A 139 10.40 0.69 8.05
CA ARG A 139 11.72 1.28 7.78
C ARG A 139 12.82 0.39 8.40
N PRO A 140 14.00 0.27 7.77
CA PRO A 140 15.08 -0.58 8.28
C PRO A 140 15.52 -0.15 9.70
N PRO A 141 16.11 -1.06 10.50
CA PRO A 141 16.65 -0.71 11.80
C PRO A 141 17.73 0.38 11.63
N GLY A 142 17.46 1.59 12.15
CA GLY A 142 18.39 2.74 12.08
C GLY A 142 17.85 4.02 11.41
N ALA A 143 16.60 4.07 10.95
CA ALA A 143 15.99 5.30 10.46
C ALA A 143 15.67 6.29 11.62
N LEU A 144 16.09 7.54 11.49
CA LEU A 144 16.03 8.61 12.51
C LEU A 144 14.61 9.09 12.92
N THR A 145 13.56 8.56 12.30
CA THR A 145 12.17 8.94 12.58
C THR A 145 11.41 7.70 13.06
N ASN A 146 10.98 7.71 14.32
CA ASN A 146 10.16 6.62 14.89
C ASN A 146 8.89 6.41 14.06
N PRO A 147 8.37 5.17 13.94
CA PRO A 147 7.06 4.93 13.35
C PRO A 147 6.03 5.82 14.05
N THR A 148 5.23 6.53 13.26
CA THR A 148 4.23 7.44 13.81
C THR A 148 3.18 6.62 14.57
N LEU A 149 2.74 7.13 15.73
CA LEU A 149 1.64 6.51 16.49
C LEU A 149 0.43 6.22 15.58
N THR A 150 0.17 7.13 14.65
CA THR A 150 -0.83 7.06 13.58
C THR A 150 -0.72 5.78 12.74
N SER A 151 0.48 5.44 12.25
CA SER A 151 0.70 4.23 11.45
C SER A 151 0.44 2.95 12.24
N ASN A 152 0.83 2.91 13.52
CA ASN A 152 0.57 1.74 14.37
C ASN A 152 -0.93 1.56 14.65
N ILE A 153 -1.65 2.66 14.88
CA ILE A 153 -3.11 2.62 15.05
C ILE A 153 -3.77 2.13 13.75
N SER A 154 -3.33 2.63 12.59
CA SER A 154 -3.82 2.22 11.28
C SER A 154 -3.64 0.71 11.05
N LEU A 155 -2.45 0.16 11.28
CA LEU A 155 -2.20 -1.28 11.11
C LEU A 155 -3.02 -2.13 12.08
N ASN A 156 -3.12 -1.72 13.35
CA ASN A 156 -3.95 -2.45 14.31
C ASN A 156 -5.45 -2.38 13.94
N ALA A 157 -5.91 -1.24 13.44
CA ALA A 157 -7.30 -1.07 13.00
C ALA A 157 -7.64 -2.02 11.86
N SER A 158 -6.77 -2.17 10.86
CA SER A 158 -7.01 -3.08 9.74
C SER A 158 -6.96 -4.55 10.15
N ILE A 159 -6.02 -4.95 11.01
CA ILE A 159 -5.95 -6.32 11.55
C ILE A 159 -7.18 -6.64 12.41
N VAL A 160 -7.67 -5.69 13.22
CA VAL A 160 -8.90 -5.92 13.99
C VAL A 160 -10.11 -6.01 13.06
N ALA A 161 -10.21 -5.15 12.05
CA ALA A 161 -11.28 -5.23 11.04
C ALA A 161 -11.28 -6.60 10.33
N SER A 162 -10.10 -7.11 9.96
CA SER A 162 -9.95 -8.40 9.31
C SER A 162 -10.41 -9.56 10.18
N VAL A 163 -10.02 -9.58 11.45
CA VAL A 163 -10.45 -10.60 12.42
C VAL A 163 -11.96 -10.54 12.66
N LEU A 164 -12.55 -9.33 12.73
CA LEU A 164 -14.00 -9.15 12.92
C LEU A 164 -14.82 -9.68 11.74
N ILE A 165 -14.33 -9.52 10.51
CA ILE A 165 -14.98 -10.07 9.31
C ILE A 165 -14.75 -11.58 9.23
N ALA A 166 -13.53 -12.04 9.47
CA ALA A 166 -13.17 -13.46 9.42
C ALA A 166 -13.95 -14.29 10.44
N SER A 167 -14.25 -13.76 11.63
CA SER A 167 -15.01 -14.47 12.66
C SER A 167 -16.46 -14.81 12.27
N ARG A 168 -16.98 -14.23 11.18
CA ARG A 168 -18.31 -14.53 10.63
C ARG A 168 -18.32 -15.64 9.59
N LEU A 169 -17.15 -16.13 9.19
CA LEU A 169 -17.04 -17.24 8.25
C LEU A 169 -17.49 -18.56 8.90
N PRO A 170 -18.14 -19.46 8.15
CA PRO A 170 -18.71 -20.69 8.69
C PRO A 170 -17.64 -21.74 9.07
N SER A 171 -16.45 -21.67 8.48
CA SER A 171 -15.40 -22.67 8.64
C SER A 171 -14.19 -22.11 9.37
N ARG A 172 -13.68 -22.87 10.35
CA ARG A 172 -12.46 -22.51 11.10
C ARG A 172 -11.23 -22.39 10.19
N LEU A 173 -11.16 -23.20 9.13
CA LEU A 173 -10.07 -23.14 8.17
C LEU A 173 -10.12 -21.87 7.34
N GLN A 174 -11.32 -21.43 6.95
CA GLN A 174 -11.50 -20.15 6.27
C GLN A 174 -11.14 -18.97 7.16
N VAL A 175 -11.49 -19.00 8.45
CA VAL A 175 -11.10 -17.97 9.41
C VAL A 175 -9.57 -17.88 9.50
N PHE A 176 -8.91 -19.03 9.66
CA PHE A 176 -7.45 -19.10 9.68
C PHE A 176 -6.83 -18.53 8.40
N ALA A 177 -7.30 -18.97 7.23
CA ALA A 177 -6.78 -18.56 5.94
C ALA A 177 -7.01 -17.06 5.70
N ILE A 178 -8.20 -16.52 5.96
CA ILE A 178 -8.44 -15.07 5.81
C ILE A 178 -7.57 -14.27 6.79
N VAL A 179 -7.48 -14.65 8.05
CA VAL A 179 -6.65 -13.92 9.02
C VAL A 179 -5.17 -13.98 8.63
N LEU A 180 -4.70 -15.14 8.15
CA LEU A 180 -3.35 -15.29 7.62
C LEU A 180 -3.12 -14.39 6.41
N PHE A 181 -4.02 -14.44 5.43
CA PHE A 181 -3.99 -13.61 4.24
C PHE A 181 -3.90 -12.11 4.58
N SER A 182 -4.76 -11.68 5.50
CA SER A 182 -4.82 -10.30 6.00
C SER A 182 -3.49 -9.85 6.62
N LEU A 183 -2.87 -10.72 7.42
CA LEU A 183 -1.56 -10.47 7.99
C LEU A 183 -0.45 -10.44 6.94
N GLN A 184 -0.54 -11.27 5.89
CA GLN A 184 0.38 -11.23 4.78
C GLN A 184 0.30 -9.90 4.01
N VAL A 185 -0.91 -9.42 3.71
CA VAL A 185 -1.12 -8.14 3.02
C VAL A 185 -0.68 -6.95 3.88
N PHE A 186 -1.06 -6.89 5.16
CA PHE A 186 -0.77 -5.71 5.98
C PHE A 186 0.61 -5.68 6.64
N LEU A 187 1.17 -6.83 7.04
CA LEU A 187 2.48 -6.86 7.70
C LEU A 187 3.60 -7.20 6.72
N PHE A 188 3.39 -8.20 5.86
CA PHE A 188 4.47 -8.71 5.02
C PHE A 188 4.60 -7.96 3.69
N ALA A 189 3.50 -7.56 3.05
CA ALA A 189 3.58 -6.87 1.75
C ALA A 189 4.37 -5.55 1.81
N PRO A 190 4.21 -4.67 2.82
CA PRO A 190 5.02 -3.44 2.91
C PRO A 190 6.53 -3.71 3.00
N LEU A 191 6.93 -4.83 3.63
CA LEU A 191 8.33 -5.26 3.69
C LEU A 191 8.83 -5.71 2.31
N ILE A 192 8.04 -6.52 1.59
CA ILE A 192 8.37 -6.99 0.24
C ILE A 192 8.49 -5.82 -0.73
N THR A 193 7.52 -4.92 -0.71
CA THR A 193 7.48 -3.70 -1.54
C THR A 193 8.67 -2.79 -1.24
N TYR A 194 9.06 -2.64 0.03
CA TYR A 194 10.29 -1.94 0.41
C TYR A 194 11.55 -2.62 -0.17
N CYS A 195 11.67 -3.94 -0.06
CA CYS A 195 12.80 -4.68 -0.62
C CYS A 195 12.88 -4.52 -2.15
N ILE A 196 11.75 -4.67 -2.85
CA ILE A 196 11.66 -4.49 -4.30
C ILE A 196 12.09 -3.08 -4.70
N LYS A 197 11.55 -2.05 -4.04
CA LYS A 197 11.89 -0.64 -4.32
C LYS A 197 13.38 -0.39 -4.17
N LYS A 198 14.00 -0.95 -3.13
CA LYS A 198 15.45 -0.83 -2.89
C LYS A 198 16.29 -1.52 -3.96
N TYR A 199 15.80 -2.60 -4.55
CA TYR A 199 16.50 -3.32 -5.61
C TYR A 199 16.37 -2.60 -6.96
N SER A 200 15.14 -2.32 -7.39
CA SER A 200 14.85 -1.67 -8.67
C SER A 200 13.49 -0.98 -8.65
N PHE A 201 13.49 0.32 -8.99
CA PHE A 201 12.25 1.09 -9.13
C PHE A 201 11.34 0.56 -10.24
N VAL A 202 11.90 0.05 -11.33
CA VAL A 202 11.11 -0.52 -12.44
C VAL A 202 10.38 -1.79 -12.01
N LEU A 203 11.04 -2.64 -11.22
CA LEU A 203 10.43 -3.86 -10.70
C LEU A 203 9.29 -3.52 -9.74
N HIS A 204 9.48 -2.51 -8.89
CA HIS A 204 8.41 -1.99 -8.04
C HIS A 204 7.19 -1.58 -8.85
N LEU A 205 7.36 -0.75 -9.88
CA LEU A 205 6.26 -0.32 -10.74
C LEU A 205 5.56 -1.49 -11.43
N LEU A 206 6.32 -2.48 -11.94
CA LEU A 206 5.75 -3.66 -12.57
C LEU A 206 4.94 -4.49 -11.57
N PHE A 207 5.46 -4.70 -10.36
CA PHE A 207 4.79 -5.44 -9.29
C PHE A 207 3.50 -4.74 -8.86
N SER A 208 3.55 -3.44 -8.60
CA SER A 208 2.39 -2.60 -8.28
C SER A 208 1.32 -2.63 -9.39
N PHE A 209 1.74 -2.51 -10.65
CA PHE A 209 0.83 -2.61 -11.80
C PHE A 209 0.19 -4.00 -11.91
N GLY A 210 0.98 -5.06 -11.67
CA GLY A 210 0.48 -6.44 -11.64
C GLY A 210 -0.59 -6.65 -10.57
N LEU A 211 -0.33 -6.22 -9.33
CA LEU A 211 -1.30 -6.28 -8.23
C LEU A 211 -2.57 -5.52 -8.58
N MET A 212 -2.45 -4.33 -9.16
CA MET A 212 -3.58 -3.50 -9.59
C MET A 212 -4.43 -4.18 -10.68
N VAL A 213 -3.82 -4.88 -11.63
CA VAL A 213 -4.57 -5.65 -12.64
C VAL A 213 -5.30 -6.83 -12.01
N VAL A 214 -4.65 -7.52 -11.06
CA VAL A 214 -5.26 -8.64 -10.34
C VAL A 214 -6.47 -8.18 -9.52
N THR A 215 -6.36 -7.08 -8.77
CA THR A 215 -7.49 -6.53 -8.01
C THR A 215 -8.65 -6.14 -8.90
N LEU A 216 -8.38 -5.44 -10.00
CA LEU A 216 -9.41 -5.07 -10.97
C LEU A 216 -10.07 -6.30 -11.61
N GLY A 217 -9.30 -7.36 -11.88
CA GLY A 217 -9.82 -8.64 -12.36
C GLY A 217 -10.82 -9.28 -11.38
N PHE A 218 -10.48 -9.33 -10.09
CA PHE A 218 -11.39 -9.85 -9.06
C PHE A 218 -12.66 -9.01 -8.92
N VAL A 219 -12.53 -7.67 -8.89
CA VAL A 219 -13.68 -6.77 -8.77
C VAL A 219 -14.61 -6.91 -9.97
N PHE A 220 -14.07 -7.13 -11.17
CA PHE A 220 -14.86 -7.38 -12.37
C PHE A 220 -15.72 -8.64 -12.24
N THR A 221 -15.18 -9.71 -11.63
CA THR A 221 -15.93 -10.95 -11.39
C THR A 221 -17.02 -10.81 -10.34
N LEU A 222 -16.81 -9.93 -9.35
CA LEU A 222 -17.80 -9.63 -8.31
C LEU A 222 -18.94 -8.75 -8.85
N HIS A 223 -18.63 -7.52 -9.24
CA HIS A 223 -19.63 -6.54 -9.64
C HIS A 223 -19.12 -5.51 -10.66
N ARG A 224 -19.78 -5.46 -11.82
CA ARG A 224 -19.46 -4.53 -12.91
C ARG A 224 -19.52 -3.05 -12.51
N LEU A 225 -20.46 -2.66 -11.64
CA LEU A 225 -20.55 -1.27 -11.18
C LEU A 225 -19.37 -0.87 -10.29
N LEU A 226 -19.00 -1.74 -9.33
CA LEU A 226 -17.84 -1.52 -8.48
C LEU A 226 -16.55 -1.46 -9.30
N PHE A 227 -16.44 -2.29 -10.35
CA PHE A 227 -15.32 -2.24 -11.29
C PHE A 227 -15.22 -0.88 -11.98
N VAL A 228 -16.31 -0.37 -12.55
CA VAL A 228 -16.30 0.94 -13.23
C VAL A 228 -15.97 2.06 -12.25
N LEU A 229 -16.54 2.04 -11.04
CA LEU A 229 -16.26 3.04 -10.01
C LEU A 229 -14.79 3.03 -9.58
N LEU A 230 -14.24 1.85 -9.28
CA LEU A 230 -12.85 1.69 -8.86
C LEU A 230 -11.88 2.08 -9.98
N LEU A 231 -12.13 1.64 -11.22
CA LEU A 231 -11.31 2.00 -12.37
C LEU A 231 -11.34 3.51 -12.62
N SER A 232 -12.52 4.14 -12.55
CA SER A 232 -12.66 5.58 -12.70
C SER A 232 -11.91 6.34 -11.60
N LEU A 233 -12.01 5.90 -10.35
CA LEU A 233 -11.29 6.50 -9.22
C LEU A 233 -9.78 6.37 -9.41
N LEU A 234 -9.31 5.18 -9.79
CA LEU A 234 -7.90 4.89 -10.00
C LEU A 234 -7.32 5.76 -11.13
N VAL A 235 -7.98 5.83 -12.29
CA VAL A 235 -7.57 6.69 -13.41
C VAL A 235 -7.59 8.17 -12.99
N PHE A 236 -8.60 8.56 -12.21
CA PHE A 236 -8.71 9.93 -11.71
C PHE A 236 -7.54 10.30 -10.79
N VAL A 237 -7.21 9.47 -9.81
CA VAL A 237 -6.14 9.74 -8.84
C VAL A 237 -4.76 9.62 -9.49
N THR A 238 -4.53 8.59 -10.32
CA THR A 238 -3.19 8.28 -10.87
C THR A 238 -2.82 9.08 -12.12
N VAL A 239 -3.79 9.53 -12.91
CA VAL A 239 -3.54 10.23 -14.18
C VAL A 239 -4.12 11.63 -14.18
N ILE A 240 -5.43 11.78 -13.90
CA ILE A 240 -6.12 13.05 -14.05
C ILE A 240 -5.62 14.07 -13.03
N CYS A 241 -5.52 13.68 -11.77
CA CYS A 241 -5.05 14.54 -10.67
C CYS A 241 -3.61 15.05 -10.90
N PRO A 242 -2.59 14.20 -11.14
CA PRO A 242 -1.24 14.69 -11.39
C PRO A 242 -1.15 15.51 -12.68
N TYR A 243 -1.88 15.14 -13.74
CA TYR A 243 -1.94 15.95 -14.96
C TYR A 243 -2.48 17.36 -14.68
N TRP A 244 -3.57 17.46 -13.92
CA TRP A 244 -4.17 18.73 -13.54
C TRP A 244 -3.25 19.55 -12.64
N LEU A 245 -2.61 18.92 -11.65
CA LEU A 245 -1.63 19.58 -10.79
C LEU A 245 -0.47 20.15 -11.60
N ILE A 246 0.11 19.38 -12.54
CA ILE A 246 1.17 19.86 -13.43
C ILE A 246 0.69 21.04 -14.26
N LYS A 247 -0.52 20.98 -14.81
CA LYS A 247 -1.10 22.08 -15.59
C LYS A 247 -1.29 23.35 -14.77
N ILE A 248 -1.72 23.24 -13.52
CA ILE A 248 -1.86 24.39 -12.61
C ILE A 248 -0.47 24.99 -12.28
N GLN A 249 0.57 24.17 -12.15
CA GLN A 249 1.95 24.68 -11.95
C GLN A 249 2.44 25.56 -13.12
N GLU A 250 1.92 25.37 -14.34
CA GLU A 250 2.28 26.24 -15.49
C GLU A 250 1.81 27.68 -15.31
N TYR A 251 0.73 27.91 -14.55
CA TYR A 251 0.15 29.23 -14.28
C TYR A 251 0.69 29.90 -13.01
N LYS A 252 1.63 29.25 -12.30
CA LYS A 252 2.23 29.81 -11.09
C LYS A 252 3.41 30.71 -11.46
N PHE A 253 3.17 32.02 -11.50
CA PHE A 253 4.17 33.03 -11.88
C PHE A 253 5.14 33.40 -10.72
N GLU A 254 4.74 33.19 -9.48
CA GLU A 254 5.54 33.49 -8.28
C GLU A 254 5.98 32.22 -7.56
N ILE A 255 7.30 32.04 -7.45
CA ILE A 255 7.93 30.99 -6.66
C ILE A 255 8.41 31.66 -5.37
N ASN A 256 7.58 31.67 -4.34
CA ASN A 256 8.02 32.12 -3.03
C ASN A 256 8.92 31.03 -2.44
N GLY A 257 10.21 31.32 -2.28
CA GLY A 257 11.02 30.61 -1.32
C GLY A 257 10.45 30.79 0.09
N PRO A 258 10.78 29.93 1.06
CA PRO A 258 10.33 30.08 2.45
C PRO A 258 10.78 31.39 3.13
N TRP A 259 11.63 32.18 2.46
CA TRP A 259 12.17 33.45 2.93
C TRP A 259 12.08 34.58 1.88
N ASP A 260 11.31 34.42 0.80
CA ASP A 260 11.17 35.49 -0.21
C ASP A 260 10.16 36.56 0.24
N GLU A 261 10.59 37.82 0.17
CA GLU A 261 9.72 38.98 0.36
C GLU A 261 8.79 39.16 -0.85
N ALA A 262 7.52 39.46 -0.57
CA ALA A 262 6.51 39.68 -1.60
C ALA A 262 6.89 40.85 -2.51
N LYS A 263 6.96 40.62 -3.83
CA LYS A 263 7.21 41.69 -4.80
C LYS A 263 5.89 42.16 -5.41
N LEU A 264 5.68 43.47 -5.43
CA LEU A 264 4.56 44.08 -6.14
C LEU A 264 4.76 43.87 -7.65
N CYS A 265 3.76 43.26 -8.30
CA CYS A 265 3.82 42.86 -9.72
C CYS A 265 3.73 44.03 -10.72
N PHE A 266 3.83 45.27 -10.25
CA PHE A 266 3.70 46.46 -11.09
C PHE A 266 4.82 47.43 -10.76
N ASP A 267 5.53 47.87 -11.80
CA ASP A 267 6.48 48.97 -11.68
C ASP A 267 5.72 50.24 -11.29
N ILE A 268 6.13 50.84 -10.18
CA ILE A 268 5.74 52.21 -9.84
C ILE A 268 6.49 53.09 -10.83
N THR A 269 5.85 53.44 -11.94
CA THR A 269 6.37 54.47 -12.84
C THR A 269 6.33 55.81 -12.13
N GLU A 270 7.50 56.38 -11.84
CA GLU A 270 7.68 57.83 -11.62
C GLU A 270 7.92 58.56 -12.95
#